data_AF-A0A830CP38-F1
#
_entry.id   AF-A0A830CP38-F1
#
_cell.length_a   1.000
_cell.length_b   1.000
_cell.length_c   1.000
_cell.angle_alpha   90.00
_cell.angle_beta   90.00
_cell.angle_gamma   90.00
#
_symmetry.space_group_name_H-M   'P 1'
#
loop_
_entity.id
_entity.type
_entity.pdbx_description
1 polymer ?
#
loop_
_entity_poly.entity_id
_entity_poly.type
_entity_poly.pdbx_seq_one_letter_code
_entity_poly.pdbx_strand_id
1 'polypeptide(L)'
;MVLIKMREIDEAYLGLTIKNVVVTVPAYLTDSQRHATKDAGVIADLKVMRIINKPTVAAIAYGLDKKATSVDEKNVLVFDLGGGTFDVSILTIVVVK
;
A
#
# COMPACT_ATOMS: atom_id res chain seq x y z
N MET A 1 -15.80 -10.57 -3.56
CA MET A 1 -15.65 -10.13 -2.15
C MET A 1 -14.22 -10.36 -1.64
N VAL A 2 -13.24 -9.54 -2.05
CA VAL A 2 -11.84 -9.70 -1.56
C VAL A 2 -11.58 -8.89 -0.30
N LEU A 3 -11.95 -7.60 -0.28
CA LEU A 3 -11.71 -6.73 0.88
C LEU A 3 -12.44 -7.21 2.14
N ILE A 4 -13.67 -7.72 1.99
CA ILE A 4 -14.41 -8.35 3.08
C ILE A 4 -13.62 -9.55 3.63
N LYS A 5 -13.05 -10.38 2.76
CA LYS A 5 -12.28 -11.53 3.20
C LYS A 5 -10.99 -11.15 3.91
N MET A 6 -10.29 -10.12 3.44
CA MET A 6 -9.10 -9.59 4.11
C MET A 6 -9.44 -9.07 5.50
N ARG A 7 -10.55 -8.32 5.63
CA ARG A 7 -11.06 -7.87 6.94
C ARG A 7 -11.32 -9.05 7.88
N GLU A 8 -12.06 -10.07 7.43
CA GLU A 8 -12.35 -11.26 8.26
C GLU A 8 -11.08 -11.97 8.75
N ILE A 9 -10.04 -12.08 7.91
CA ILE A 9 -8.77 -12.70 8.29
C ILE A 9 -8.08 -11.88 9.39
N ASP A 10 -8.01 -10.56 9.21
CA ASP A 10 -7.38 -9.66 10.18
C ASP A 10 -8.17 -9.60 11.50
N GLU A 11 -9.50 -9.56 11.43
CA GLU A 11 -10.38 -9.59 12.61
C GLU A 11 -10.24 -10.91 13.38
N ALA A 12 -10.14 -12.04 12.69
CA ALA A 12 -9.91 -13.34 13.32
C ALA A 12 -8.53 -13.43 13.98
N TYR A 13 -7.50 -12.83 13.36
CA TYR A 13 -6.15 -12.81 13.91
C TYR A 13 -6.01 -11.89 15.12
N LEU A 14 -6.61 -10.70 15.08
CA LEU A 14 -6.47 -9.67 16.11
C LEU A 14 -7.55 -9.74 17.21
N GLY A 15 -8.66 -10.44 16.97
CA GLY A 15 -9.77 -10.56 17.92
C GLY A 15 -10.57 -9.25 18.11
N LEU A 16 -10.47 -8.31 17.17
CA LEU A 16 -11.14 -7.00 17.22
C LEU A 16 -11.70 -6.62 15.86
N THR A 17 -12.72 -5.74 15.87
CA THR A 17 -13.34 -5.23 14.64
C THR A 17 -12.43 -4.25 13.91
N ILE A 18 -12.22 -4.47 12.61
CA ILE A 18 -11.39 -3.61 11.76
C ILE A 18 -12.28 -2.65 10.98
N LYS A 19 -12.07 -1.35 11.18
CA LYS A 19 -12.86 -0.29 10.52
C LYS A 19 -12.05 0.61 9.60
N ASN A 20 -10.78 0.84 9.89
CA ASN A 20 -9.94 1.81 9.17
C ASN A 20 -8.83 1.07 8.43
N VAL A 21 -8.66 1.35 7.13
CA VAL A 21 -7.69 0.64 6.29
C VAL A 21 -6.92 1.59 5.38
N VAL A 22 -5.73 1.14 4.97
CA VAL A 22 -4.96 1.70 3.86
C VAL A 22 -4.96 0.67 2.75
N VAL A 23 -5.28 1.07 1.52
CA VAL A 23 -5.37 0.17 0.37
C VAL A 23 -4.31 0.56 -0.66
N THR A 24 -3.58 -0.42 -1.18
CA THR A 24 -2.57 -0.21 -2.22
C THR A 24 -3.19 -0.24 -3.61
N VAL A 25 -2.63 0.55 -4.53
CA VAL A 25 -3.00 0.54 -5.96
C VAL A 25 -1.74 0.64 -6.84
N PRO A 26 -1.76 0.10 -8.06
CA PRO A 26 -0.73 0.39 -9.06
C PRO A 26 -0.53 1.90 -9.23
N ALA A 27 0.69 2.34 -9.50
CA ALA A 27 1.03 3.76 -9.52
C ALA A 27 0.34 4.49 -10.68
N TYR A 28 0.13 3.80 -11.81
CA TYR A 28 -0.46 4.35 -13.02
C TYR A 28 -2.00 4.41 -13.02
N LEU A 29 -2.68 4.01 -11.93
CA LEU A 29 -4.15 4.11 -11.88
C LEU A 29 -4.62 5.57 -12.01
N THR A 30 -5.66 5.77 -12.82
CA THR A 30 -6.37 7.05 -12.95
C THR A 30 -7.16 7.40 -11.69
N ASP A 31 -7.59 8.66 -11.59
CA ASP A 31 -8.43 9.12 -10.49
C ASP A 31 -9.75 8.34 -10.39
N SER A 32 -10.36 8.02 -11.53
CA SER A 32 -11.60 7.22 -11.57
C SER A 32 -11.39 5.81 -11.02
N GLN A 33 -10.28 5.15 -11.36
CA GLN A 33 -9.94 3.82 -10.84
C GLN A 33 -9.60 3.86 -9.34
N ARG A 34 -8.96 4.93 -8.88
CA ARG A 34 -8.68 5.17 -7.45
C ARG A 34 -9.96 5.38 -6.66
N HIS A 35 -10.92 6.17 -7.18
CA HIS A 35 -12.23 6.33 -6.57
C HIS A 35 -12.99 5.00 -6.52
N ALA A 36 -13.03 4.25 -7.62
CA ALA A 36 -13.64 2.92 -7.62
C ALA A 36 -13.04 1.98 -6.57
N THR A 37 -11.72 2.05 -6.33
CA THR A 37 -11.06 1.28 -5.27
C THR A 37 -11.49 1.74 -3.87
N LYS A 38 -11.67 3.05 -3.67
CA LYS A 38 -12.17 3.60 -2.41
C LYS A 38 -13.62 3.18 -2.15
N ASP A 39 -14.45 3.21 -3.17
CA ASP A 39 -15.85 2.79 -3.11
C ASP A 39 -15.97 1.29 -2.82
N ALA A 40 -15.08 0.46 -3.37
CA ALA A 40 -14.98 -0.95 -3.01
C ALA A 40 -14.70 -1.16 -1.51
N GLY A 41 -13.93 -0.26 -0.89
CA GLY A 41 -13.74 -0.24 0.57
C GLY A 41 -15.02 0.10 1.32
N VAL A 42 -15.78 1.11 0.86
CA VAL A 42 -17.08 1.46 1.46
C VAL A 42 -18.07 0.31 1.38
N ILE A 43 -18.15 -0.37 0.23
CA ILE A 43 -19.00 -1.56 0.03
C ILE A 43 -18.59 -2.69 0.99
N ALA A 44 -17.31 -2.76 1.38
CA ALA A 44 -16.79 -3.73 2.34
C ALA A 44 -16.96 -3.29 3.82
N ASP A 45 -17.68 -2.20 4.09
CA ASP A 45 -17.81 -1.59 5.43
C ASP A 45 -16.45 -1.18 6.04
N LEU A 46 -15.55 -0.67 5.19
CA LEU A 46 -14.22 -0.20 5.57
C LEU A 46 -14.05 1.28 5.23
N LYS A 47 -13.58 2.06 6.21
CA LYS A 47 -13.13 3.44 6.00
C LYS A 47 -11.72 3.43 5.43
N VAL A 48 -11.61 3.70 4.13
CA VAL A 48 -10.31 3.83 3.44
C VAL A 48 -9.68 5.17 3.80
N MET A 49 -8.70 5.13 4.70
CA MET A 49 -7.97 6.29 5.20
C MET A 49 -7.01 6.87 4.16
N ARG A 50 -6.43 6.00 3.34
CA ARG A 50 -5.49 6.38 2.27
C ARG A 50 -5.49 5.32 1.17
N ILE A 51 -5.47 5.78 -0.07
CA ILE A 51 -5.03 5.01 -1.22
C ILE A 51 -3.55 5.33 -1.43
N ILE A 52 -2.70 4.31 -1.50
CA ILE A 52 -1.25 4.49 -1.63
C ILE A 52 -0.69 3.67 -2.80
N ASN A 53 0.31 4.20 -3.48
CA ASN A 53 0.92 3.52 -4.62
C ASN A 53 1.74 2.32 -4.14
N LYS A 54 1.59 1.17 -4.80
CA LYS A 54 2.37 -0.05 -4.57
C LYS A 54 3.88 0.21 -4.49
N PRO A 55 4.54 0.86 -5.48
CA PRO A 55 5.98 1.06 -5.41
C PRO A 55 6.42 1.95 -4.25
N THR A 56 5.57 2.90 -3.83
CA THR A 56 5.82 3.72 -2.63
C THR A 56 5.77 2.88 -1.36
N VAL A 57 4.80 1.98 -1.22
CA VAL A 57 4.73 1.06 -0.06
C VAL A 57 5.93 0.13 -0.03
N ALA A 58 6.35 -0.42 -1.18
CA ALA A 58 7.53 -1.25 -1.28
C ALA A 58 8.80 -0.49 -0.84
N ALA A 59 8.96 0.76 -1.27
CA ALA A 59 10.07 1.61 -0.86
C ALA A 59 10.02 1.97 0.64
N ILE A 60 8.83 2.21 1.21
CA ILE A 60 8.67 2.44 2.66
C ILE A 60 9.08 1.18 3.44
N ALA A 61 8.59 0.01 3.04
CA ALA A 61 8.92 -1.26 3.69
C ALA A 61 10.43 -1.54 3.62
N TYR A 62 11.05 -1.36 2.45
CA TYR A 62 12.50 -1.46 2.28
C TYR A 62 13.25 -0.46 3.17
N GLY A 63 12.80 0.80 3.19
CA GLY A 63 13.41 1.85 4.01
C GLY A 63 13.31 1.57 5.51
N LEU A 64 12.19 1.02 6.00
CA LEU A 64 12.01 0.66 7.41
C LEU A 64 12.95 -0.47 7.84
N ASP A 65 13.08 -1.52 7.03
CA ASP A 65 13.99 -2.64 7.31
C ASP A 65 15.46 -2.19 7.29
N LYS A 66 15.85 -1.33 6.35
CA LYS A 66 17.22 -0.84 6.19
C LYS A 66 17.62 0.31 7.13
N LYS A 67 16.66 0.96 7.80
CA LYS A 67 16.93 2.01 8.81
C LYS A 67 17.71 1.51 10.03
N ALA A 68 17.80 0.20 10.26
CA ALA A 68 18.69 -0.39 11.28
C ALA A 68 20.19 -0.18 10.98
N THR A 69 20.54 0.30 9.78
CA THR A 69 21.92 0.48 9.32
C THR A 69 22.19 1.90 8.83
N SER A 70 21.96 2.92 9.65
CA SER A 70 22.58 4.27 9.52
C SER A 70 22.79 4.77 8.07
N VAL A 71 21.71 4.96 7.31
CA VAL A 71 21.84 5.32 5.89
C VAL A 71 21.41 6.76 5.62
N ASP A 72 22.28 7.49 4.93
CA ASP A 72 21.99 8.70 4.15
C ASP A 72 20.95 8.47 3.03
N GLU A 73 20.65 9.53 2.28
CA GLU A 73 19.76 9.50 1.11
C GLU A 73 20.13 8.37 0.11
N LYS A 74 19.12 7.62 -0.34
CA LYS A 74 19.29 6.52 -1.32
C LYS A 74 18.30 6.61 -2.45
N ASN A 75 18.79 6.48 -3.67
CA ASN A 75 17.95 6.24 -4.84
C ASN A 75 17.72 4.73 -5.03
N VAL A 76 16.46 4.35 -5.23
CA VAL A 76 16.04 2.96 -5.44
C VAL A 76 15.18 2.85 -6.69
N LEU A 77 15.30 1.72 -7.39
CA LEU A 77 14.39 1.32 -8.45
C LEU A 77 13.48 0.22 -7.89
N VAL A 78 12.18 0.45 -7.94
CA VAL A 78 11.17 -0.56 -7.63
C VAL A 78 10.64 -1.12 -8.95
N PHE A 79 10.80 -2.42 -9.13
CA PHE A 79 10.26 -3.19 -10.25
C PHE A 79 9.17 -4.12 -9.70
N ASP A 80 7.91 -3.82 -10.02
CA ASP A 80 6.73 -4.60 -9.58
C ASP A 80 6.06 -5.23 -10.81
N LEU A 81 6.27 -6.54 -10.96
CA LEU A 81 5.66 -7.36 -12.00
C LEU A 81 4.60 -8.26 -11.37
N GLY A 82 3.35 -7.79 -11.38
CA GLY A 82 2.19 -8.52 -10.88
C GLY A 82 1.48 -9.34 -11.96
N GLY A 83 0.47 -10.11 -11.54
CA GLY A 83 -0.33 -10.94 -12.46
C GLY A 83 -1.24 -10.18 -13.44
N GLY A 84 -1.43 -8.87 -13.25
CA GLY A 84 -2.25 -8.04 -14.13
C GLY A 84 -1.78 -6.59 -14.26
N THR A 85 -0.67 -6.23 -13.60
CA THR A 85 -0.16 -4.86 -13.56
C THR A 85 1.37 -4.90 -13.58
N PHE A 86 1.98 -3.94 -14.26
CA PHE A 86 3.42 -3.78 -14.31
C PHE A 86 3.76 -2.32 -13.97
N ASP A 87 4.50 -2.12 -12.88
CA ASP A 87 4.92 -0.80 -12.40
C ASP A 87 6.45 -0.75 -12.27
N VAL A 88 7.05 0.33 -12.78
CA VAL A 88 8.45 0.67 -12.50
C VAL A 88 8.49 2.07 -11.92
N SER A 89 9.22 2.27 -10.83
CA SER A 89 9.38 3.58 -10.20
C SER A 89 10.79 3.78 -9.70
N ILE A 90 11.33 4.97 -9.93
CA ILE A 90 12.58 5.43 -9.31
C ILE A 90 12.19 6.34 -8.16
N LEU A 91 12.67 6.03 -6.97
CA LEU A 91 12.30 6.73 -5.73
C LEU A 91 13.56 7.10 -4.96
N THR A 92 13.52 8.26 -4.32
CA THR A 92 14.54 8.68 -3.37
C THR A 92 14.01 8.45 -1.95
N ILE A 93 14.72 7.64 -1.18
CA ILE A 93 14.44 7.39 0.24
C ILE A 93 15.35 8.30 1.05
N VAL A 94 14.74 9.21 1.80
CA VAL A 94 15.42 10.10 2.74
C VAL A 94 15.01 9.73 4.15
N VAL A 95 15.98 9.55 5.04
CA VAL A 95 15.71 9.45 6.48
C VAL A 95 15.65 10.86 7.05
N VAL A 96 14.44 11.33 7.35
CA VAL A 96 14.25 12.59 8.08
C VAL A 96 14.77 12.36 9.51
N LYS A 97 15.82 13.08 9.88
CA LYS A 97 16.37 13.12 11.24
C LYS A 97 15.46 13.93 12.16
#